data_AF-A0A8H7W0D3-F1
#
_entry.id   AF-A0A8H7W0D3-F1
#
_cell.length_a   1.000
_cell.length_b   1.000
_cell.length_c   1.000
_cell.angle_alpha   90.00
_cell.angle_beta   90.00
_cell.angle_gamma   90.00
#
_symmetry.space_group_name_H-M   'P 1'
#
loop_
_entity.id
_entity.type
_entity.pdbx_description
1 polymer ?
#
loop_
_entity_poly.entity_id
_entity_poly.type
_entity_poly.pdbx_seq_one_letter_code
_entity_poly.pdbx_strand_id
1 'polypeptide(L)'
;MTRATEAYTVGAILIATYIVLYLGLIPLPETVQEKIIPVLPWWGLVTFGSYCLSNIGSAMYTFRDCPEAYHELMGEITQAKSELRSKGMQL
;
A
#
# COMPACT_ATOMS: atom_id res chain seq x y z
N MET A 1 6.75 -1.67 -20.02
CA MET A 1 7.47 -1.54 -18.73
C MET A 1 6.62 -2.24 -17.67
N THR A 2 7.19 -3.13 -16.85
CA THR A 2 6.44 -3.70 -15.72
C THR A 2 6.35 -2.66 -14.60
N ARG A 3 5.29 -2.73 -13.77
CA ARG A 3 5.12 -1.83 -12.62
C ARG A 3 6.30 -1.89 -11.63
N ALA A 4 6.93 -3.07 -11.52
CA ALA A 4 8.14 -3.24 -10.74
C ALA A 4 9.31 -2.45 -11.32
N THR A 5 9.57 -2.55 -12.63
CA THR A 5 10.64 -1.80 -13.30
C THR A 5 10.44 -0.30 -13.15
N GLU A 6 9.21 0.19 -13.28
CA GLU A 6 8.87 1.61 -13.10
C GLU A 6 9.25 2.11 -11.70
N ALA A 7 8.85 1.37 -10.65
CA ALA A 7 9.18 1.70 -9.26
C ALA A 7 10.70 1.71 -9.02
N TYR A 8 11.43 0.73 -9.54
CA TYR A 8 12.89 0.70 -9.43
C TYR A 8 13.55 1.88 -10.14
N THR A 9 13.08 2.25 -11.34
CA THR A 9 13.65 3.39 -12.05
C THR A 9 13.44 4.70 -11.30
N VAL A 10 12.25 4.93 -10.74
CA VAL A 10 11.96 6.13 -9.94
C VAL A 10 12.83 6.16 -8.67
N GLY A 11 12.91 5.03 -7.96
CA GLY A 11 13.77 4.91 -6.78
C GLY A 11 15.24 5.19 -7.07
N ALA A 12 15.76 4.64 -8.18
CA ALA A 12 17.13 4.87 -8.61
C ALA A 12 17.41 6.35 -8.93
N ILE A 13 16.48 7.04 -9.60
CA ILE A 13 16.60 8.48 -9.91
C ILE A 13 16.62 9.31 -8.62
N LEU A 14 15.75 9.02 -7.65
CA LEU A 14 15.70 9.73 -6.37
C LEU A 14 16.99 9.55 -5.57
N ILE A 15 17.52 8.32 -5.52
CA ILE A 15 18.78 8.02 -4.83
C ILE A 15 19.96 8.70 -5.53
N ALA A 16 20.03 8.64 -6.87
CA ALA A 16 21.09 9.31 -7.62
C ALA A 16 21.06 10.82 -7.41
N THR A 17 19.87 11.43 -7.42
CA THR A 17 19.69 12.87 -7.14
C THR A 17 20.14 13.21 -5.72
N TYR A 18 19.78 12.41 -4.73
CA TYR A 18 20.23 12.60 -3.35
C TYR A 18 21.75 12.54 -3.22
N ILE A 19 22.41 11.59 -3.87
CA ILE A 19 23.88 11.46 -3.83
C ILE A 19 24.56 12.69 -4.46
N VAL A 20 24.06 13.18 -5.59
CA VAL A 20 24.58 14.41 -6.24
C VAL A 20 24.45 15.62 -5.32
N LEU A 21 23.32 15.74 -4.63
CA LEU A 21 23.07 16.80 -3.66
C LEU A 21 23.96 16.66 -2.42
N TYR A 22 24.16 15.44 -1.92
CA TYR A 22 25.03 15.16 -0.76
C TYR A 22 26.50 15.47 -1.03
N LEU A 23 26.99 15.17 -2.24
CA LEU A 23 28.36 15.47 -2.69
C LEU A 23 28.61 16.97 -2.93
N GLY A 24 27.57 17.81 -2.88
CA GLY A 24 27.72 19.27 -3.04
C GLY A 24 28.11 19.68 -4.46
N LEU A 25 27.78 18.88 -5.48
CA LEU A 25 28.04 19.22 -6.89
C LEU A 25 27.29 20.48 -7.36
N ILE A 26 26.27 20.90 -6.61
CA ILE A 26 25.48 22.10 -6.86
C ILE A 26 25.81 23.11 -5.74
N PRO A 27 26.14 24.36 -6.07
CA PRO A 27 26.40 25.39 -5.07
C PRO A 27 25.11 25.73 -4.32
N LEU A 28 24.94 25.14 -3.15
CA LEU A 28 23.83 25.37 -2.22
C LEU A 28 24.32 26.19 -1.02
N PRO A 29 23.42 26.93 -0.33
CA PRO A 29 23.78 27.61 0.91
C PRO A 29 24.26 26.60 1.97
N GLU A 30 25.33 26.92 2.71
CA GLU A 30 25.90 26.04 3.76
C GLU A 30 24.84 25.54 4.74
N THR A 31 23.91 26.40 5.12
CA THR A 31 22.83 26.04 6.05
C THR A 31 21.95 24.89 5.53
N VAL A 32 21.71 24.84 4.22
CA VAL A 32 20.91 23.79 3.59
C VAL A 32 21.74 22.51 3.47
N GLN A 33 22.99 22.64 3.03
CA GLN A 33 23.90 21.52 2.79
C GLN A 33 24.18 20.72 4.08
N GLU A 34 24.44 21.41 5.19
CA GLU A 34 24.82 20.76 6.45
C GLU A 34 23.62 20.30 7.29
N LYS A 35 22.52 21.06 7.29
CA LYS A 35 21.40 20.80 8.21
C LYS A 35 20.22 20.08 7.57
N ILE A 36 19.96 20.33 6.29
CA ILE A 36 18.75 19.82 5.64
C ILE A 36 19.05 18.52 4.90
N ILE A 37 20.11 18.49 4.09
CA ILE A 37 20.41 17.33 3.24
C ILE A 37 20.60 16.04 4.03
N PRO A 38 21.37 15.99 5.13
CA PRO A 38 21.57 14.74 5.87
C PRO A 38 20.30 14.19 6.53
N VAL A 39 19.30 15.05 6.77
CA VAL A 39 18.07 14.69 7.49
C VAL A 39 16.93 14.31 6.53
N LEU A 40 17.04 14.64 5.24
CA LEU A 40 16.05 14.32 4.22
C LEU A 40 15.69 12.82 4.13
N PRO A 41 16.64 11.86 4.16
CA PRO A 41 16.31 10.44 4.10
C PRO A 41 15.44 9.99 5.29
N TRP A 42 15.72 10.54 6.48
CA TRP A 42 14.94 10.23 7.68
C TRP A 42 13.51 10.77 7.56
N TRP A 43 13.36 12.01 7.10
CA TRP A 43 12.04 12.59 6.81
C TRP A 43 11.27 11.80 5.75
N GLY A 44 11.95 11.36 4.69
CA GLY A 44 11.39 10.49 3.67
C GLY A 44 10.87 9.17 4.25
N LEU A 45 11.63 8.55 5.15
CA LEU A 45 11.22 7.31 5.82
C LEU A 45 10.00 7.51 6.71
N VAL A 46 9.99 8.57 7.54
CA VAL A 46 8.86 8.88 8.43
C VAL A 46 7.59 9.14 7.64
N THR A 47 7.67 9.98 6.60
CA THR A 47 6.51 10.31 5.74
C THR A 47 5.99 9.09 4.98
N PHE A 48 6.88 8.25 4.45
CA PHE A 48 6.50 6.99 3.81
C PHE A 48 5.82 6.04 4.81
N GLY A 49 6.35 5.93 6.02
CA GLY A 49 5.74 5.13 7.10
C GLY A 49 4.34 5.62 7.46
N SER A 50 4.16 6.94 7.62
CA SER A 50 2.85 7.55 7.87
C SER A 50 1.88 7.31 6.71
N TYR A 51 2.33 7.46 5.45
CA TYR A 51 1.51 7.19 4.27
C TYR A 51 1.02 5.74 4.23
N CYS A 52 1.93 4.78 4.46
CA CYS A 52 1.58 3.35 4.53
C CYS A 52 0.56 3.08 5.65
N LEU A 53 0.76 3.67 6.83
CA LEU A 53 -0.16 3.52 7.96
C LEU A 53 -1.54 4.13 7.65
N SER A 54 -1.59 5.32 7.05
CA SER A 54 -2.84 5.97 6.64
C SER A 54 -3.59 5.16 5.59
N ASN A 55 -2.89 4.56 4.64
CA ASN A 55 -3.49 3.72 3.61
C ASN A 55 -4.10 2.44 4.21
N ILE A 56 -3.34 1.76 5.10
CA ILE A 56 -3.84 0.59 5.82
C ILE A 56 -5.01 0.99 6.73
N GLY A 57 -4.90 2.08 7.47
CA GLY A 57 -5.95 2.60 8.35
C GLY A 57 -7.23 2.94 7.59
N SER A 58 -7.11 3.53 6.40
CA SER A 58 -8.27 3.82 5.54
C SER A 58 -8.92 2.54 5.00
N ALA A 59 -8.11 1.53 4.63
CA ALA A 59 -8.62 0.23 4.21
C ALA A 59 -9.31 -0.51 5.37
N MET A 60 -8.75 -0.45 6.58
CA MET A 60 -9.36 -1.00 7.80
C MET A 60 -10.67 -0.29 8.15
N TYR A 61 -10.70 1.04 8.07
CA TYR A 61 -11.91 1.84 8.31
C TYR A 61 -13.00 1.54 7.27
N THR A 62 -12.60 1.23 6.04
CA THR A 62 -13.52 0.95 4.92
C THR A 62 -13.69 -0.55 4.69
N PHE A 63 -13.42 -1.41 5.68
CA PHE A 63 -13.88 -2.80 5.61
C PHE A 63 -15.40 -2.76 5.51
N ARG A 64 -15.90 -2.85 4.27
CA ARG A 64 -17.32 -3.05 3.99
C ARG A 64 -17.63 -4.38 4.64
N ASP A 65 -18.33 -4.36 5.76
CA ASP A 65 -19.22 -5.46 6.08
C ASP A 65 -19.93 -5.76 4.75
N CYS A 66 -19.79 -6.98 4.26
CA CYS A 66 -20.38 -7.38 2.99
C CYS A 66 -21.66 -8.17 3.32
N PRO A 67 -22.71 -7.51 3.86
CA PRO A 67 -23.93 -8.21 4.25
C PRO A 67 -24.61 -8.83 3.03
N GLU A 68 -24.48 -8.19 1.86
CA GLU A 68 -25.01 -8.70 0.60
C GLU A 68 -24.40 -10.05 0.22
N ALA A 69 -23.06 -10.16 0.21
CA ALA A 69 -22.40 -11.44 -0.07
C ALA A 69 -22.71 -12.49 1.01
N TYR A 70 -22.86 -12.08 2.27
CA TYR A 70 -23.29 -13.00 3.33
C TYR A 70 -24.70 -13.56 3.07
N HIS A 71 -25.65 -12.70 2.70
CA HIS A 71 -27.03 -13.09 2.42
C HIS A 71 -27.13 -13.96 1.15
N GLU A 72 -26.40 -13.61 0.09
CA GLU A 72 -26.29 -14.39 -1.14
C GLU A 72 -25.77 -15.80 -0.84
N LEU A 73 -24.64 -15.90 -0.12
CA LEU A 73 -24.05 -17.20 0.25
C LEU A 73 -25.01 -18.04 1.10
N MET A 74 -25.76 -17.44 2.04
CA MET A 74 -26.74 -18.18 2.83
C MET A 74 -27.94 -18.65 2.00
N GLY A 75 -28.34 -17.88 1.00
CA GLY A 75 -29.33 -18.29 0.00
C GLY A 75 -28.86 -19.54 -0.75
N GLU A 76 -27.65 -19.53 -1.29
CA GLU A 76 -27.05 -20.66 -2.01
C GLU A 76 -26.95 -21.91 -1.14
N ILE A 77 -26.52 -21.78 0.13
CA ILE A 77 -26.46 -22.91 1.07
C ILE A 77 -27.84 -23.50 1.32
N THR A 78 -28.87 -22.67 1.43
CA THR A 78 -30.24 -23.12 1.67
C THR A 78 -30.77 -23.88 0.47
N GLN A 79 -30.54 -23.36 -0.74
CA GLN A 79 -30.89 -24.04 -1.98
C GLN A 79 -30.15 -25.38 -2.11
N ALA A 80 -28.83 -25.40 -1.92
CA ALA A 80 -28.03 -26.61 -1.99
C ALA A 80 -28.52 -27.67 -0.98
N LYS A 81 -28.83 -27.28 0.26
CA LYS A 81 -29.43 -28.18 1.26
C LYS A 81 -30.76 -28.78 0.79
N SER A 82 -31.62 -27.97 0.16
CA SER A 82 -32.90 -28.45 -0.35
C SER A 82 -32.74 -29.45 -1.50
N GLU A 83 -31.78 -29.22 -2.41
CA GLU A 83 -31.47 -30.13 -3.52
C GLU A 83 -30.84 -31.44 -3.04
N LEU A 84 -30.01 -31.40 -2.01
CA LEU A 84 -29.40 -32.60 -1.42
C LEU A 84 -30.48 -33.44 -0.72
N ARG A 85 -31.43 -32.79 -0.02
CA ARG A 85 -32.59 -33.47 0.58
C ARG A 85 -33.53 -34.08 -0.46
N SER A 86 -33.77 -33.40 -1.59
CA SER A 86 -34.61 -33.94 -2.67
C SER A 86 -33.96 -35.14 -3.36
N LYS A 87 -32.62 -35.22 -3.34
CA LYS A 87 -31.84 -36.38 -3.78
C LYS A 87 -31.75 -37.51 -2.73
N GLY A 88 -32.48 -37.40 -1.62
CA GLY A 88 -32.55 -38.43 -0.58
C GLY A 88 -31.36 -38.47 0.38
N MET A 89 -30.48 -37.47 0.33
CA MET A 89 -29.36 -37.35 1.27
C MET A 89 -29.80 -36.60 2.53
N GLN A 90 -29.47 -37.14 3.70
CA GLN A 90 -29.74 -36.48 4.98
C GLN A 90 -28.62 -35.46 5.28
N LEU A 91 -29.01 -34.19 5.45
CA LEU A 91 -28.18 -33.06 5.85
C LEU A 91 -28.72 -32.40 7.11
#